data_AF-A0A6H1LQE8-F1
#
_entry.id   AF-A0A6H1LQE8-F1
#
_cell.length_a   1.000
_cell.length_b   1.000
_cell.length_c   1.000
_cell.angle_alpha   90.00
_cell.angle_beta   90.00
_cell.angle_gamma   90.00
#
_symmetry.space_group_name_H-M   'P 1'
#
loop_
_entity.id
_entity.type
_entity.pdbx_description
1 polymer ?
#
loop_
_entity_poly.entity_id
_entity_poly.type
_entity_poly.pdbx_seq_one_letter_code
_entity_poly.pdbx_strand_id
1 'polypeptide(L)'
;MHQLKRRMASNARRFRAPVVGAALIAASFALSAPSASAHVGNVPSYSWDSYKWSANVLVDYGQSQAVTECSNGVIYHGAWVGQGYWAFGWNCADYGATLVDFWIDNR
;
A
#
# COMPACT_ATOMS: atom_id res chain seq x y z
N MET A 1 6.93 -24.25 12.86
CA MET A 1 7.52 -23.26 11.94
C MET A 1 7.83 -23.97 10.63
N HIS A 2 6.97 -23.80 9.63
CA HIS A 2 6.97 -24.62 8.41
C HIS A 2 7.76 -23.96 7.28
N GLN A 3 8.67 -24.77 6.75
CA GLN A 3 9.72 -24.49 5.79
C GLN A 3 9.22 -24.04 4.41
N LEU A 4 9.92 -23.01 3.92
CA LEU A 4 10.11 -22.60 2.53
C LEU A 4 10.15 -23.78 1.54
N LYS A 5 9.10 -23.96 0.71
CA LYS A 5 9.06 -24.98 -0.34
C LYS A 5 9.44 -24.38 -1.70
N ARG A 6 10.74 -24.26 -1.94
CA ARG A 6 11.31 -24.15 -3.28
C ARG A 6 11.02 -25.45 -4.04
N ARG A 7 10.32 -25.38 -5.17
CA ARG A 7 10.46 -26.37 -6.24
C ARG A 7 10.67 -25.63 -7.55
N MET A 8 11.94 -25.50 -7.90
CA MET A 8 12.39 -25.45 -9.28
C MET A 8 12.00 -26.78 -9.94
N ALA A 9 11.28 -26.72 -11.05
CA ALA A 9 11.21 -27.80 -12.02
C ALA A 9 11.52 -27.20 -13.39
N SER A 10 12.79 -27.36 -13.76
CA SER A 10 13.33 -27.06 -15.08
C SER A 10 12.71 -28.02 -16.10
N ASN A 11 12.05 -27.49 -17.14
CA ASN A 11 11.68 -28.29 -18.31
C ASN A 11 12.11 -27.54 -19.57
N ALA A 12 13.37 -27.70 -19.93
CA ALA A 12 13.96 -27.20 -21.16
C ALA A 12 13.88 -28.27 -22.24
N ARG A 13 13.08 -28.06 -23.30
CA ARG A 13 13.37 -28.64 -24.63
C ARG A 13 12.55 -28.00 -25.75
N ARG A 14 13.20 -27.09 -26.48
CA ARG A 14 13.61 -27.24 -27.89
C ARG A 14 13.73 -25.86 -28.53
N PHE A 15 14.98 -25.44 -28.71
CA PHE A 15 15.36 -24.31 -29.54
C PHE A 15 15.05 -24.61 -31.02
N ARG A 16 14.43 -23.65 -31.69
CA ARG A 16 14.63 -23.36 -33.12
C ARG A 16 14.78 -21.84 -33.26
N ALA A 17 16.02 -21.39 -33.44
CA ALA A 17 16.30 -20.06 -33.96
C ALA A 17 15.91 -20.03 -35.45
N PRO A 18 15.58 -18.86 -36.04
CA PRO A 18 16.67 -18.16 -36.71
C PRO A 18 16.53 -16.62 -36.85
N VAL A 19 17.63 -16.04 -37.34
CA VAL A 19 17.76 -14.75 -38.07
C VAL A 19 17.84 -13.44 -37.28
N VAL A 20 19.09 -13.01 -37.11
CA VAL A 20 19.64 -11.68 -37.42
C VAL A 20 18.70 -10.48 -37.26
N GLY A 21 18.91 -9.74 -36.17
CA GLY A 21 18.53 -8.35 -36.03
C GLY A 21 19.39 -7.72 -34.95
N ALA A 22 20.33 -6.85 -35.34
CA ALA A 22 21.16 -6.10 -34.40
C ALA A 22 20.27 -5.14 -33.61
N ALA A 23 19.81 -5.56 -32.43
CA ALA A 23 19.14 -4.70 -31.48
C ALA A 23 20.15 -4.32 -30.39
N LEU A 24 20.63 -3.08 -30.42
CA LEU A 24 21.34 -2.47 -29.31
C LEU A 24 20.39 -2.45 -28.10
N ILE A 25 20.55 -3.39 -27.18
CA ILE A 25 19.82 -3.36 -25.92
C ILE A 25 20.48 -2.29 -25.07
N ALA A 26 19.95 -1.07 -25.15
CA ALA A 26 20.21 -0.03 -24.16
C ALA A 26 19.68 -0.56 -22.83
N ALA A 27 20.58 -1.08 -22.00
CA ALA A 27 20.29 -1.44 -20.63
C ALA A 27 20.07 -0.15 -19.84
N SER A 28 18.84 0.35 -19.85
CA SER A 28 18.38 1.40 -18.96
C SER A 28 18.37 0.82 -17.55
N PHE A 29 19.45 1.01 -16.79
CA PHE A 29 19.43 0.86 -15.35
C PHE A 29 18.49 1.93 -14.80
N ALA A 30 17.22 1.55 -14.61
CA ALA A 30 16.30 2.36 -13.84
C ALA A 30 16.88 2.46 -12.42
N LEU A 31 17.50 3.60 -12.12
CA LEU A 31 17.89 3.99 -10.78
C LEU A 31 16.59 3.98 -9.97
N SER A 32 16.36 2.93 -9.20
CA SER A 32 15.28 2.90 -8.21
C SER A 32 15.65 3.93 -7.14
N ALA A 33 15.23 5.17 -7.36
CA ALA A 33 15.28 6.20 -6.34
C ALA A 33 14.56 5.62 -5.10
N PRO A 34 15.13 5.75 -3.90
CA PRO A 34 14.41 5.36 -2.70
C PRO A 34 13.09 6.11 -2.70
N SER A 35 11.98 5.39 -2.70
CA SER A 35 10.66 5.97 -2.46
C SER A 35 10.81 6.83 -1.22
N ALA A 36 10.64 8.15 -1.36
CA ALA A 36 10.70 9.04 -0.23
C ALA A 36 9.68 8.52 0.78
N SER A 37 10.16 8.04 1.92
CA SER A 37 9.35 7.43 2.98
C SER A 37 8.22 8.36 3.33
N ALA A 38 6.99 8.05 2.91
CA ALA A 38 5.88 8.98 2.95
C ALA A 38 5.71 9.61 4.33
N HIS A 39 5.52 10.93 4.32
CA HIS A 39 5.35 11.73 5.52
C HIS A 39 3.95 12.32 5.52
N VAL A 40 3.21 11.98 6.56
CA VAL A 40 2.11 12.81 7.00
C VAL A 40 2.72 14.06 7.61
N GLY A 41 2.57 15.18 6.90
CA GLY A 41 3.04 16.50 7.33
C GLY A 41 2.40 16.97 8.61
N ASN A 42 1.10 16.77 8.65
CA ASN A 42 0.25 17.29 9.68
C ASN A 42 -1.09 16.52 9.67
N VAL A 43 -1.59 16.21 10.85
CA VAL A 43 -2.97 15.77 11.07
C VAL A 43 -3.70 16.93 11.76
N PRO A 44 -4.08 17.99 11.01
CA PRO A 44 -4.61 19.23 11.58
C PRO A 44 -5.86 19.03 12.44
N SER A 45 -6.64 17.99 12.20
CA SER A 45 -7.79 17.64 13.03
C SER A 45 -8.13 16.17 12.89
N TYR A 46 -8.42 15.52 14.02
CA TYR A 46 -9.05 14.21 14.06
C TYR A 46 -10.18 14.19 15.10
N SER A 47 -11.19 13.38 14.84
CA SER A 47 -12.35 13.15 15.70
C SER A 47 -12.69 11.66 15.66
N TRP A 48 -13.10 11.10 16.78
CA TRP A 48 -13.53 9.71 16.86
C TRP A 48 -14.58 9.50 17.95
N ASP A 49 -15.39 8.47 17.77
CA ASP A 49 -16.33 7.94 18.74
C ASP A 49 -16.25 6.41 18.77
N SER A 50 -17.13 5.74 19.54
CA SER A 50 -17.14 4.29 19.68
C SER A 50 -17.30 3.51 18.36
N TYR A 51 -17.67 4.15 17.26
CA TYR A 51 -17.99 3.49 15.98
C TYR A 51 -17.19 4.02 14.79
N LYS A 52 -16.74 5.27 14.83
CA LYS A 52 -16.12 5.91 13.65
C LYS A 52 -15.03 6.87 14.04
N TRP A 53 -14.17 7.15 13.07
CA TRP A 53 -13.19 8.21 13.16
C TRP A 53 -13.11 8.95 11.83
N SER A 54 -12.64 10.19 11.91
CA SER A 54 -12.28 10.97 10.74
C SER A 54 -11.10 11.87 11.08
N ALA A 55 -10.19 12.02 10.13
CA ALA A 55 -9.09 12.95 10.21
C ALA A 55 -8.92 13.68 8.90
N ASN A 56 -8.55 14.95 8.98
CA ASN A 56 -8.02 15.65 7.82
C ASN A 56 -6.51 15.51 7.83
N VAL A 57 -5.93 15.09 6.72
CA VAL A 57 -4.52 14.73 6.63
C VAL A 57 -3.90 15.46 5.45
N LEU A 58 -2.83 16.21 5.72
CA LEU A 58 -1.97 16.75 4.67
C LEU A 58 -0.84 15.75 4.41
N VAL A 59 -0.85 15.18 3.21
CA VAL A 59 0.23 14.32 2.71
C VAL A 59 1.20 15.22 1.97
N ASP A 60 2.41 15.41 2.51
CA ASP A 60 3.41 16.31 1.91
C ASP A 60 4.17 15.63 0.77
N TYR A 61 4.46 14.32 0.92
CA TYR A 61 5.12 13.49 -0.08
C TYR A 61 4.85 12.00 0.15
N GLY A 62 5.02 11.20 -0.90
CA GLY A 62 4.75 9.76 -0.89
C GLY A 62 3.26 9.43 -1.00
N GLN A 63 2.86 8.25 -0.52
CA GLN A 63 1.44 7.87 -0.41
C GLN A 63 1.06 7.54 1.03
N SER A 64 -0.16 7.92 1.41
CA SER A 64 -0.74 7.59 2.71
C SER A 64 -2.11 6.92 2.53
N GLN A 65 -2.52 6.08 3.47
CA GLN A 65 -3.87 5.52 3.52
C GLN A 65 -4.43 5.51 4.94
N ALA A 66 -5.74 5.58 5.05
CA ALA A 66 -6.46 5.37 6.31
C ALA A 66 -6.53 3.88 6.64
N VAL A 67 -6.20 3.49 7.88
CA VAL A 67 -6.35 2.11 8.34
C VAL A 67 -7.20 2.08 9.61
N THR A 68 -8.14 1.14 9.68
CA THR A 68 -9.09 1.02 10.78
C THR A 68 -9.24 -0.41 11.22
N GLU A 69 -9.12 -0.66 12.52
CA GLU A 69 -9.47 -1.93 13.14
C GLU A 69 -10.85 -1.82 13.80
N CYS A 70 -11.74 -2.73 13.43
CA CYS A 70 -13.07 -2.84 14.03
C CYS A 70 -13.17 -4.08 14.92
N SER A 71 -14.12 -4.08 15.87
CA SER A 71 -14.29 -5.16 16.84
C SER A 71 -14.79 -6.49 16.27
N ASN A 72 -15.11 -6.53 14.97
CA ASN A 72 -15.35 -7.76 14.22
C ASN A 72 -14.05 -8.51 13.84
N GLY A 73 -12.88 -8.00 14.23
CA GLY A 73 -11.58 -8.60 13.95
C GLY A 73 -11.07 -8.33 12.53
N VAL A 74 -11.68 -7.40 11.80
CA VAL A 74 -11.28 -7.01 10.44
C VAL A 74 -10.55 -5.68 10.48
N ILE A 75 -9.41 -5.62 9.78
CA ILE A 75 -8.68 -4.39 9.51
C ILE A 75 -9.06 -3.91 8.11
N TYR A 76 -9.62 -2.71 8.04
CA TYR A 76 -10.03 -2.05 6.81
C TYR A 76 -8.95 -1.07 6.37
N HIS A 77 -8.60 -1.14 5.09
CA HIS A 77 -7.64 -0.26 4.45
C HIS A 77 -8.37 0.64 3.45
N GLY A 78 -8.20 1.95 3.61
CA GLY A 78 -8.62 2.95 2.64
C GLY A 78 -7.75 2.92 1.39
N ALA A 79 -8.09 3.79 0.43
CA ALA A 79 -7.27 3.96 -0.75
C ALA A 79 -5.94 4.68 -0.40
N TRP A 80 -4.86 4.27 -1.07
CA TRP A 80 -3.63 5.03 -1.10
C TRP A 80 -3.84 6.34 -1.86
N VAL A 81 -3.57 7.45 -1.19
CA VAL A 81 -3.63 8.79 -1.78
C VAL A 81 -2.25 9.42 -1.77
N GLY A 82 -1.94 10.19 -2.82
CA GLY A 82 -0.67 10.90 -2.94
C GLY A 82 -0.67 12.25 -2.23
N GLN A 83 0.29 13.11 -2.59
CA GLN A 83 0.39 14.45 -2.05
C GLN A 83 -0.93 15.24 -2.19
N GLY A 84 -1.33 15.91 -1.11
CA GLY A 84 -2.56 16.69 -1.07
C GLY A 84 -3.25 16.65 0.29
N TYR A 85 -4.39 17.34 0.37
CA TYR A 85 -5.23 17.36 1.56
C TYR A 85 -6.37 16.36 1.39
N TRP A 86 -6.45 15.39 2.30
CA TRP A 86 -7.37 14.27 2.20
C TRP A 86 -8.18 14.09 3.48
N ALA A 87 -9.44 13.70 3.31
CA ALA A 87 -10.29 13.27 4.41
C ALA A 87 -10.11 11.76 4.59
N PHE A 88 -9.50 11.37 5.70
CA PHE A 88 -9.39 10.00 6.15
C PHE A 88 -10.49 9.70 7.16
N GLY A 89 -10.87 8.44 7.24
CA GLY A 89 -11.87 8.00 8.19
C GLY A 89 -12.50 6.68 7.80
N TRP A 90 -13.23 6.12 8.75
CA TRP A 90 -13.98 4.89 8.58
C TRP A 90 -15.14 4.83 9.56
N ASN A 91 -16.15 4.03 9.24
CA ASN A 91 -17.31 3.79 10.08
C ASN A 91 -17.52 2.29 10.29
N CYS A 92 -17.19 1.79 11.48
CA CYS A 92 -17.39 0.40 11.85
C CYS A 92 -18.88 0.07 12.07
N ALA A 93 -19.75 1.06 12.31
CA ALA A 93 -21.19 0.82 12.52
C ALA A 93 -21.86 0.22 11.27
N ASP A 94 -21.36 0.53 10.07
CA ASP A 94 -21.86 -0.03 8.81
C ASP A 94 -21.65 -1.56 8.72
N TYR A 95 -20.79 -2.10 9.57
CA TYR A 95 -20.48 -3.53 9.69
C TYR A 95 -20.97 -4.14 11.02
N GLY A 96 -21.80 -3.42 11.78
CA GLY A 96 -22.29 -3.86 13.09
C GLY A 96 -21.17 -4.02 14.13
N ALA A 97 -20.08 -3.26 13.98
CA ALA A 97 -18.91 -3.30 14.84
C ALA A 97 -18.61 -1.93 15.47
N THR A 98 -17.80 -1.94 16.52
CA THR A 98 -17.24 -0.74 17.16
C THR A 98 -15.81 -0.50 16.68
N LEU A 99 -15.37 0.76 16.73
CA LEU A 99 -13.99 1.13 16.50
C LEU A 99 -13.12 0.54 17.62
N VAL A 100 -12.04 -0.15 17.24
CA VAL A 100 -11.03 -0.66 18.17
C VAL A 100 -9.80 0.23 18.11
N ASP A 101 -9.25 0.44 16.91
CA ASP A 101 -8.09 1.28 16.70
C ASP A 101 -8.10 1.90 15.29
N PHE A 102 -7.30 2.94 15.07
CA PHE A 102 -7.11 3.54 13.76
C PHE A 102 -5.73 4.21 13.64
N TRP A 103 -5.15 4.13 12.45
CA TRP A 103 -3.88 4.78 12.17
C TRP A 103 -3.76 5.17 10.70
N ILE A 104 -2.68 5.90 10.40
CA ILE A 104 -2.34 6.30 9.04
C ILE A 104 -1.09 5.52 8.63
N ASP A 105 -1.22 4.76 7.56
CA ASP A 105 -0.13 3.99 6.98
C ASP A 105 0.49 4.77 5.81
N ASN A 106 1.80 4.61 5.60
CA ASN A 106 2.62 5.47 4.75
C ASN A 106 3.59 4.62 3.92
N ARG A 107 3.76 4.92 2.61
CA ARG A 107 4.72 4.23 1.72
C ARG A 107 5.32 5.09 0.62
#